data_AF-A0A9Q9BB00-F1
#
_entry.id   AF-A0A9Q9BB00-F1
#
_cell.length_a   1.000
_cell.length_b   1.000
_cell.length_c   1.000
_cell.angle_alpha   90.00
_cell.angle_beta   90.00
_cell.angle_gamma   90.00
#
_symmetry.space_group_name_H-M   'P 1'
#
loop_
_entity.id
_entity.type
_entity.pdbx_description
1 polymer ?
#
loop_
_entity_poly.entity_id
_entity_poly.type
_entity_poly.pdbx_seq_one_letter_code
_entity_poly.pdbx_strand_id
1 'polypeptide(L)'
;MLIIIYNKAAYYSFGEYIKLIEKKLTITERITHTIYTDGQSALPLFLKKEMEMSDTGYKRYYYPTHTFLLLSDYNELRSSLDLKPVNIAQGEYILHTKKVLLKFLDSFDKDNSISLNGNFLKCKTVYDEGISQNGHYGSDYILVVADSYKKDLNPFYSVTALRFDNELSDSLLKELKNPDKTDGEGYAPGDDKIMTMADDYLVSRRFLFTEVLPIITMISFVLFYIAASFMCAVLTVLSIQQLSDAVKYRFRYTILFQLGLSPSDLKKLILKQLAFYFCIPALLGILLSGMITVFVGNFFWFHTGLLASGFIHFIFTLIPFFVIYGSYFCITYRLFIKDIQLNF
;
A
#
# COMPACT_ATOMS: atom_id res chain seq x y z
N MET A 1 20.09 -6.82 -11.55
CA MET A 1 18.69 -7.24 -11.29
C MET A 1 18.66 -8.35 -10.25
N LEU A 2 17.77 -8.33 -9.24
CA LEU A 2 17.59 -9.43 -8.27
C LEU A 2 16.37 -10.29 -8.68
N ILE A 3 16.41 -11.61 -8.52
CA ILE A 3 15.26 -12.54 -8.46
C ILE A 3 15.32 -13.25 -7.11
N ILE A 4 14.16 -13.52 -6.50
CA ILE A 4 14.05 -14.52 -5.44
C ILE A 4 13.16 -15.68 -5.93
N ILE A 5 13.55 -16.91 -5.58
CA ILE A 5 12.82 -18.16 -5.90
C ILE A 5 12.63 -18.95 -4.60
N TYR A 6 11.39 -19.31 -4.31
CA TYR A 6 10.97 -20.19 -3.21
C TYR A 6 10.93 -21.67 -3.65
N ASN A 7 11.20 -22.59 -2.72
CA ASN A 7 10.84 -23.99 -2.90
C ASN A 7 10.44 -24.65 -1.57
N LYS A 8 9.33 -25.39 -1.59
CA LYS A 8 8.78 -26.14 -0.44
C LYS A 8 9.76 -27.16 0.15
N ALA A 9 10.75 -27.66 -0.62
CA ALA A 9 11.79 -28.52 -0.09
C ALA A 9 12.88 -27.68 0.62
N ALA A 10 13.17 -28.00 1.89
CA ALA A 10 14.11 -27.24 2.72
C ALA A 10 15.58 -27.24 2.27
N TYR A 11 15.95 -28.14 1.35
CA TYR A 11 17.29 -28.27 0.77
C TYR A 11 17.23 -28.41 -0.76
N TYR A 12 16.44 -27.55 -1.42
CA TYR A 12 16.35 -27.54 -2.88
C TYR A 12 17.62 -26.94 -3.51
N SER A 13 18.08 -27.52 -4.63
CA SER A 13 19.38 -27.15 -5.22
C SER A 13 19.35 -25.89 -6.10
N PHE A 14 18.15 -25.51 -6.57
CA PHE A 14 17.89 -24.44 -7.56
C PHE A 14 18.66 -24.57 -8.90
N GLY A 15 19.35 -25.70 -9.14
CA GLY A 15 20.25 -25.87 -10.28
C GLY A 15 19.58 -25.82 -11.66
N GLU A 16 18.29 -26.16 -11.77
CA GLU A 16 17.53 -26.03 -13.02
C GLU A 16 17.25 -24.55 -13.35
N TYR A 17 16.79 -23.77 -12.38
CA TYR A 17 16.57 -22.32 -12.52
C TYR A 17 17.88 -21.59 -12.87
N ILE A 18 18.97 -21.90 -12.17
CA ILE A 18 20.29 -21.31 -12.40
C ILE A 18 20.75 -21.57 -13.85
N LYS A 19 20.70 -22.83 -14.31
CA LYS A 19 21.05 -23.21 -15.69
C LYS A 19 20.14 -22.58 -16.76
N LEU A 20 18.90 -22.20 -16.43
CA LEU A 20 18.02 -21.48 -17.35
C LEU A 20 18.41 -20.01 -17.46
N ILE A 21 18.81 -19.40 -16.35
CA ILE A 21 19.21 -17.98 -16.31
C ILE A 21 20.59 -17.79 -16.95
N GLU A 22 21.56 -18.65 -16.63
CA GLU A 22 22.94 -18.61 -17.17
C GLU A 22 23.02 -18.77 -18.70
N LYS A 23 21.96 -19.30 -19.35
CA LYS A 23 21.86 -19.34 -20.83
C LYS A 23 21.68 -17.96 -21.46
N LYS A 24 21.30 -16.94 -20.69
CA LYS A 24 20.85 -15.62 -21.19
C LYS A 24 21.39 -14.43 -20.40
N LEU A 25 21.78 -14.62 -19.14
CA LEU A 25 22.21 -13.57 -18.21
C LEU A 25 23.38 -14.06 -17.35
N THR A 26 24.26 -13.15 -16.93
CA THR A 26 25.36 -13.49 -16.01
C THR A 26 24.87 -13.37 -14.57
N ILE A 27 25.02 -14.43 -13.76
CA ILE A 27 24.76 -14.35 -12.32
C ILE A 27 25.95 -13.65 -11.64
N THR A 28 25.70 -12.49 -11.03
CA THR A 28 26.69 -11.67 -10.34
C THR A 28 26.74 -11.93 -8.83
N GLU A 29 25.64 -12.41 -8.25
CA GLU A 29 25.53 -12.77 -6.83
C GLU A 29 24.53 -13.91 -6.67
N ARG A 30 24.78 -14.82 -5.72
CA ARG A 30 23.86 -15.88 -5.33
C ARG A 30 23.94 -16.10 -3.83
N ILE A 31 22.79 -16.05 -3.17
CA ILE A 31 22.58 -16.52 -1.80
C ILE A 31 21.49 -17.59 -1.80
N THR A 32 21.62 -18.61 -0.96
CA THR A 32 20.64 -19.70 -0.84
C THR A 32 20.49 -20.07 0.63
N HIS A 33 19.32 -19.84 1.21
CA HIS A 33 19.04 -20.03 2.64
C HIS A 33 17.96 -21.10 2.85
N THR A 34 18.05 -21.80 3.97
CA THR A 34 16.98 -22.65 4.50
C THR A 34 16.23 -21.86 5.55
N ILE A 35 14.90 -21.76 5.41
CA ILE A 35 14.03 -21.25 6.47
C ILE A 35 13.65 -22.41 7.38
N TYR A 36 13.64 -22.16 8.67
CA TYR A 36 13.44 -23.15 9.72
C TYR A 36 12.12 -22.92 10.48
N THR A 37 11.65 -23.92 11.22
CA THR A 37 10.49 -23.83 12.11
C THR A 37 10.70 -24.65 13.39
N ASP A 38 10.14 -24.20 14.50
CA ASP A 38 10.08 -24.93 15.78
C ASP A 38 8.79 -25.75 15.94
N GLY A 39 7.84 -25.63 15.00
CA GLY A 39 6.52 -26.23 15.08
C GLY A 39 5.52 -25.51 16.00
N GLN A 40 5.91 -24.40 16.64
CA GLN A 40 5.06 -23.61 17.53
C GLN A 40 4.39 -22.44 16.78
N SER A 41 3.32 -21.90 17.35
CA SER A 41 2.42 -20.96 16.67
C SER A 41 2.12 -19.69 17.46
N ALA A 42 2.92 -19.34 18.48
CA ALA A 42 2.64 -18.22 19.38
C ALA A 42 2.51 -16.87 18.64
N LEU A 43 3.51 -16.50 17.84
CA LEU A 43 3.50 -15.26 17.06
C LEU A 43 2.44 -15.22 15.94
N PRO A 44 2.27 -16.24 15.07
CA PRO A 44 1.26 -16.16 14.03
C PRO A 44 -0.18 -16.21 14.58
N LEU A 45 -0.44 -16.91 15.70
CA LEU A 45 -1.74 -16.85 16.37
C LEU A 45 -1.98 -15.51 17.09
N PHE A 46 -0.93 -14.88 17.63
CA PHE A 46 -1.00 -13.53 18.16
C PHE A 46 -1.34 -12.53 17.06
N LEU A 47 -0.62 -12.52 15.93
CA LEU A 47 -0.90 -11.63 14.80
C LEU A 47 -2.32 -11.84 14.26
N LYS A 48 -2.76 -13.10 14.09
CA LYS A 48 -4.14 -13.43 13.72
C LYS A 48 -5.17 -12.74 14.62
N LYS A 49 -4.94 -12.76 15.94
CA LYS A 49 -5.84 -12.18 16.94
C LYS A 49 -5.83 -10.64 16.88
N GLU A 50 -4.66 -10.02 16.94
CA GLU A 50 -4.53 -8.56 16.98
C GLU A 50 -4.92 -7.88 15.65
N MET A 51 -4.85 -8.61 14.53
CA MET A 51 -5.31 -8.19 13.21
C MET A 51 -6.76 -8.60 12.89
N GLU A 52 -7.48 -9.21 13.85
CA GLU A 52 -8.87 -9.69 13.70
C GLU A 52 -9.10 -10.59 12.47
N MET A 53 -8.11 -11.41 12.10
CA MET A 53 -8.13 -12.19 10.87
C MET A 53 -9.09 -13.38 10.93
N SER A 54 -9.88 -13.56 9.87
CA SER A 54 -10.67 -14.78 9.67
C SER A 54 -9.77 -16.02 9.52
N ASP A 55 -10.29 -17.21 9.84
CA ASP A 55 -9.55 -18.47 9.64
C ASP A 55 -9.11 -18.70 8.20
N THR A 56 -9.96 -18.29 7.24
CA THR A 56 -9.63 -18.34 5.81
C THR A 56 -8.54 -17.34 5.46
N GLY A 57 -8.62 -16.09 5.94
CA GLY A 57 -7.58 -15.08 5.73
C GLY A 57 -6.24 -15.48 6.35
N TYR A 58 -6.24 -15.99 7.58
CA TYR A 58 -5.03 -16.44 8.27
C TYR A 58 -4.32 -17.56 7.50
N LYS A 59 -5.03 -18.66 7.18
CA LYS A 59 -4.49 -19.74 6.34
C LYS A 59 -4.07 -19.23 4.95
N ARG A 60 -4.72 -18.17 4.46
CA ARG A 60 -4.46 -17.57 3.15
C ARG A 60 -3.38 -16.47 3.15
N TYR A 61 -2.71 -16.15 4.26
CA TYR A 61 -1.57 -15.22 4.25
C TYR A 61 -0.36 -15.64 5.13
N TYR A 62 -0.58 -16.49 6.14
CA TYR A 62 0.45 -16.82 7.14
C TYR A 62 0.81 -18.30 7.17
N TYR A 63 2.09 -18.59 7.39
CA TYR A 63 2.53 -19.90 7.85
C TYR A 63 1.90 -20.21 9.23
N PRO A 64 1.47 -21.46 9.48
CA PRO A 64 0.81 -21.83 10.74
C PRO A 64 1.75 -21.83 11.94
N THR A 65 3.07 -21.81 11.70
CA THR A 65 4.12 -21.91 12.71
C THR A 65 5.15 -20.79 12.55
N HIS A 66 6.00 -20.60 13.56
CA HIS A 66 7.11 -19.67 13.49
C HIS A 66 8.05 -19.99 12.31
N THR A 67 8.52 -18.94 11.64
CA THR A 67 9.60 -19.04 10.66
C THR A 67 10.88 -18.42 11.23
N PHE A 68 12.00 -19.13 11.05
CA PHE A 68 13.31 -18.75 11.58
C PHE A 68 14.37 -18.68 10.46
N LEU A 69 15.28 -17.73 10.59
CA LEU A 69 16.55 -17.66 9.87
C LEU A 69 17.70 -17.71 10.88
N LEU A 70 18.84 -18.26 10.48
CA LEU A 70 20.04 -18.28 11.32
C LEU A 70 20.78 -16.94 11.19
N LEU A 71 21.54 -16.57 12.23
CA LEU A 71 22.25 -15.28 12.27
C LEU A 71 23.28 -15.14 11.13
N SER A 72 23.96 -16.22 10.72
CA SER A 72 24.87 -16.20 9.56
C SER A 72 24.13 -15.82 8.28
N ASP A 73 23.08 -16.57 7.95
CA ASP A 73 22.27 -16.45 6.74
C ASP A 73 21.56 -15.08 6.69
N TYR A 74 21.13 -14.59 7.86
CA TYR A 74 20.54 -13.25 7.99
C TYR A 74 21.57 -12.14 7.75
N ASN A 75 22.80 -12.28 8.22
CA ASN A 75 23.86 -11.30 7.97
C ASN A 75 24.38 -11.36 6.53
N GLU A 76 24.38 -12.53 5.89
CA GLU A 76 24.62 -12.67 4.45
C GLU A 76 23.52 -11.95 3.65
N LEU A 77 22.24 -12.19 3.96
CA LEU A 77 21.10 -11.48 3.37
C LEU A 77 21.22 -9.95 3.54
N ARG A 78 21.50 -9.48 4.76
CA ARG A 78 21.69 -8.04 5.03
C ARG A 78 22.82 -7.46 4.18
N SER A 79 23.95 -8.15 4.10
CA SER A 79 25.10 -7.71 3.29
C SER A 79 24.77 -7.63 1.79
N SER A 80 23.99 -8.59 1.26
CA SER A 80 23.50 -8.56 -0.13
C SER A 80 22.55 -7.39 -0.43
N LEU A 81 21.95 -6.79 0.59
CA LEU A 81 21.02 -5.65 0.50
C LEU A 81 21.69 -4.33 0.95
N ASP A 82 23.02 -4.28 1.01
CA ASP A 82 23.82 -3.15 1.50
C ASP A 82 23.47 -2.70 2.96
N LEU A 83 22.81 -3.58 3.73
CA LEU A 83 22.44 -3.37 5.13
C LEU A 83 23.58 -3.84 6.05
N LYS A 84 23.77 -3.11 7.16
CA LYS A 84 24.80 -3.45 8.15
C LYS A 84 24.50 -4.79 8.84
N PRO A 85 25.48 -5.70 8.98
CA PRO A 85 25.36 -6.89 9.82
C PRO A 85 25.06 -6.56 11.29
N VAL A 86 24.48 -7.53 11.99
CA VAL A 86 24.01 -7.40 13.38
C VAL A 86 24.46 -8.59 14.23
N ASN A 87 24.35 -8.47 15.56
CA ASN A 87 24.78 -9.53 16.48
C ASN A 87 23.80 -9.70 17.66
N ILE A 88 23.60 -10.96 18.07
CA ILE A 88 22.72 -11.38 19.17
C ILE A 88 23.48 -12.32 20.12
N ALA A 89 23.18 -12.25 21.41
CA ALA A 89 23.73 -13.15 22.41
C ALA A 89 22.94 -14.47 22.47
N GLN A 90 23.47 -15.46 23.19
CA GLN A 90 22.71 -16.67 23.52
C GLN A 90 21.47 -16.29 24.34
N GLY A 91 20.31 -16.86 24.01
CA GLY A 91 19.03 -16.50 24.64
C GLY A 91 18.37 -15.22 24.07
N GLU A 92 19.00 -14.53 23.12
CA GLU A 92 18.37 -13.43 22.38
C GLU A 92 17.85 -13.88 21.01
N TYR A 93 16.84 -13.18 20.51
CA TYR A 93 16.41 -13.25 19.11
C TYR A 93 16.19 -11.84 18.53
N ILE A 94 16.11 -11.77 17.20
CA ILE A 94 15.65 -10.58 16.46
C ILE A 94 14.30 -10.88 15.83
N LEU A 95 13.39 -9.91 15.87
CA LEU A 95 12.15 -9.94 15.09
C LEU A 95 12.31 -9.03 13.88
N HIS A 96 12.32 -9.57 12.66
CA HIS A 96 12.27 -8.75 11.45
C HIS A 96 10.86 -8.82 10.88
N THR A 97 10.15 -7.70 10.81
CA THR A 97 8.73 -7.65 10.42
C THR A 97 8.44 -6.49 9.47
N LYS A 98 7.32 -6.54 8.74
CA LYS A 98 6.87 -5.38 7.98
C LYS A 98 6.50 -4.22 8.91
N LYS A 99 6.84 -2.99 8.50
CA LYS A 99 6.51 -1.74 9.22
C LYS A 99 5.03 -1.61 9.64
N VAL A 100 4.10 -2.15 8.85
CA VAL A 100 2.65 -2.18 9.13
C VAL A 100 2.29 -2.95 10.41
N LEU A 101 3.11 -3.94 10.81
CA LEU A 101 2.88 -4.80 11.97
C LEU A 101 3.45 -4.28 13.28
N LEU A 102 4.39 -3.31 13.25
CA LEU A 102 5.06 -2.80 14.46
C LEU A 102 4.06 -2.41 15.56
N LYS A 103 2.98 -1.71 15.19
CA LYS A 103 1.88 -1.29 16.08
C LYS A 103 1.15 -2.44 16.82
N PHE A 104 1.24 -3.67 16.34
CA PHE A 104 0.67 -4.86 17.00
C PHE A 104 1.72 -5.55 17.87
N LEU A 105 3.00 -5.43 17.54
CA LEU A 105 4.08 -6.22 18.15
C LEU A 105 4.60 -5.62 19.47
N ASP A 106 4.27 -4.37 19.78
CA ASP A 106 4.60 -3.68 21.05
C ASP A 106 4.13 -4.40 22.33
N SER A 107 3.17 -5.34 22.22
CA SER A 107 2.68 -6.16 23.32
C SER A 107 3.18 -7.61 23.30
N PHE A 108 3.73 -8.11 22.18
CA PHE A 108 3.99 -9.54 21.98
C PHE A 108 5.09 -10.12 22.89
N ASP A 109 6.24 -9.44 22.98
CA ASP A 109 7.43 -10.01 23.63
C ASP A 109 7.53 -9.71 25.14
N LYS A 110 6.55 -9.04 25.72
CA LYS A 110 6.58 -8.66 27.15
C LYS A 110 6.65 -9.85 28.10
N ASP A 111 6.19 -11.01 27.65
CA ASP A 111 6.16 -12.27 28.41
C ASP A 111 7.23 -13.30 27.94
N ASN A 112 8.17 -12.91 27.06
CA ASN A 112 9.13 -13.81 26.38
C ASN A 112 8.44 -14.97 25.63
N SER A 113 7.45 -14.66 24.79
CA SER A 113 6.53 -15.64 24.16
C SER A 113 7.16 -16.65 23.18
N ILE A 114 8.45 -16.53 22.86
CA ILE A 114 9.19 -17.45 21.97
C ILE A 114 10.07 -18.36 22.84
N SER A 115 9.96 -19.69 22.64
CA SER A 115 10.78 -20.67 23.35
C SER A 115 11.43 -21.68 22.40
N LEU A 116 12.72 -21.95 22.57
CA LEU A 116 13.44 -23.02 21.86
C LEU A 116 14.04 -23.99 22.89
N ASN A 117 13.77 -25.29 22.71
CA ASN A 117 14.23 -26.36 23.60
C ASN A 117 14.00 -26.06 25.09
N GLY A 118 12.78 -25.63 25.42
CA GLY A 118 12.35 -25.28 26.78
C GLY A 118 12.92 -23.97 27.36
N ASN A 119 13.79 -23.26 26.63
CA ASN A 119 14.34 -21.98 27.05
C ASN A 119 13.62 -20.83 26.34
N PHE A 120 13.10 -19.88 27.12
CA PHE A 120 12.52 -18.66 26.58
C PHE A 120 13.60 -17.73 26.02
N LEU A 121 13.32 -17.13 24.87
CA LEU A 121 14.20 -16.16 24.21
C LEU A 121 13.64 -14.75 24.40
N LYS A 122 14.54 -13.78 24.51
CA LYS A 122 14.21 -12.36 24.63
C LYS A 122 14.43 -11.63 23.31
N CYS A 123 13.50 -10.78 22.86
CA CYS A 123 13.74 -9.93 21.71
C CYS A 123 14.81 -8.89 22.04
N LYS A 124 15.87 -8.86 21.24
CA LYS A 124 16.93 -7.85 21.34
C LYS A 124 16.52 -6.55 20.66
N THR A 125 15.97 -6.66 19.46
CA THR A 125 15.61 -5.53 18.60
C THR A 125 14.66 -5.99 17.51
N VAL A 126 13.82 -5.06 17.05
CA VAL A 126 12.94 -5.24 15.89
C VAL A 126 13.55 -4.51 14.69
N TYR A 127 13.44 -5.09 13.50
CA TYR A 127 13.82 -4.48 12.22
C TYR A 127 12.62 -4.43 11.26
N ASP A 128 12.57 -3.40 10.41
CA ASP A 128 11.48 -3.15 9.44
C ASP A 128 11.95 -2.82 8.02
N GLU A 129 13.17 -3.25 7.66
CA GLU A 129 13.70 -3.07 6.30
C GLU A 129 13.05 -4.05 5.30
N GLY A 130 13.08 -3.70 4.01
CA GLY A 130 12.53 -4.58 2.97
C GLY A 130 13.43 -5.80 2.75
N ILE A 131 12.98 -6.98 3.15
CA ILE A 131 13.73 -8.25 2.96
C ILE A 131 12.90 -9.39 2.35
N SER A 132 11.79 -9.10 1.65
CA SER A 132 10.88 -10.12 1.07
C SER A 132 10.02 -10.93 2.07
N GLN A 133 9.43 -10.28 3.08
CA GLN A 133 8.47 -10.95 3.99
C GLN A 133 7.08 -11.19 3.35
N ASN A 134 7.02 -11.49 2.05
CA ASN A 134 5.80 -11.85 1.31
C ASN A 134 5.77 -13.37 1.00
N GLY A 135 6.24 -14.21 1.94
CA GLY A 135 6.31 -15.67 1.80
C GLY A 135 7.72 -16.22 1.57
N HIS A 136 8.70 -15.37 1.21
CA HIS A 136 10.10 -15.77 0.99
C HIS A 136 10.92 -15.75 2.28
N TYR A 137 11.14 -14.59 2.89
CA TYR A 137 11.76 -14.51 4.22
C TYR A 137 10.64 -14.32 5.25
N GLY A 138 9.81 -15.35 5.38
CA GLY A 138 8.64 -15.38 6.27
C GLY A 138 7.38 -14.73 5.70
N SER A 139 6.29 -14.78 6.48
CA SER A 139 4.98 -14.18 6.18
C SER A 139 4.77 -12.98 7.08
N ASP A 140 5.01 -11.78 6.56
CA ASP A 140 5.03 -10.47 7.25
C ASP A 140 6.04 -10.34 8.42
N TYR A 141 6.61 -11.44 8.90
CA TYR A 141 7.69 -11.50 9.87
C TYR A 141 8.59 -12.72 9.65
N ILE A 142 9.81 -12.64 10.17
CA ILE A 142 10.72 -13.76 10.40
C ILE A 142 11.51 -13.55 11.70
N LEU A 143 11.76 -14.62 12.43
CA LEU A 143 12.58 -14.62 13.65
C LEU A 143 14.03 -14.95 13.27
N VAL A 144 15.01 -14.29 13.91
CA VAL A 144 16.43 -14.60 13.71
C VAL A 144 17.07 -15.00 15.02
N VAL A 145 17.74 -16.16 15.02
CA VAL A 145 18.37 -16.77 16.20
C VAL A 145 19.80 -17.18 15.92
N ALA A 146 20.61 -17.33 16.97
CA ALA A 146 22.01 -17.72 16.84
C ALA A 146 22.15 -19.13 16.25
N ASP A 147 23.18 -19.34 15.41
CA ASP A 147 23.44 -20.58 14.69
C ASP A 147 23.47 -21.85 15.56
N SER A 148 23.80 -21.70 16.84
CA SER A 148 23.73 -22.77 17.86
C SER A 148 22.36 -23.44 17.97
N TYR A 149 21.27 -22.72 17.64
CA TYR A 149 19.89 -23.21 17.72
C TYR A 149 19.48 -24.04 16.49
N LYS A 150 20.32 -24.14 15.45
CA LYS A 150 20.04 -24.95 14.24
C LYS A 150 19.68 -26.41 14.55
N LYS A 151 20.23 -26.97 15.62
CA LYS A 151 19.94 -28.34 16.12
C LYS A 151 18.57 -28.49 16.78
N ASP A 152 18.00 -27.38 17.26
CA ASP A 152 16.72 -27.30 17.99
C ASP A 152 15.56 -26.90 17.05
N LEU A 153 15.83 -26.82 15.74
CA LEU A 153 14.95 -26.32 14.69
C LEU A 153 14.79 -27.35 13.56
N ASN A 154 13.60 -27.42 12.98
CA ASN A 154 13.30 -28.25 11.82
C ASN A 154 13.45 -27.45 10.52
N PRO A 155 14.16 -27.97 9.49
CA PRO A 155 14.19 -27.36 8.16
C PRO A 155 12.77 -27.32 7.57
N PHE A 156 12.32 -26.15 7.10
CA PHE A 156 10.93 -25.94 6.67
C PHE A 156 10.81 -25.77 5.14
N TYR A 157 11.50 -24.79 4.57
CA TYR A 157 11.57 -24.56 3.12
C TYR A 157 12.88 -23.88 2.73
N SER A 158 13.16 -23.72 1.43
CA SER A 158 14.37 -23.03 0.97
C SER A 158 14.05 -21.88 0.03
N VAL A 159 14.97 -20.91 0.00
CA VAL A 159 14.89 -19.71 -0.83
C VAL A 159 16.26 -19.44 -1.42
N THR A 160 16.31 -19.03 -2.69
CA THR A 160 17.52 -18.45 -3.28
C THR A 160 17.24 -17.06 -3.81
N ALA A 161 18.14 -16.12 -3.50
CA ALA A 161 18.19 -14.82 -4.16
C ALA A 161 19.37 -14.83 -5.14
N LEU A 162 19.12 -14.33 -6.35
CA LEU A 162 20.06 -14.39 -7.48
C LEU A 162 20.12 -12.99 -8.12
N ARG A 163 21.31 -12.39 -8.19
CA ARG A 163 21.54 -11.10 -8.85
C ARG A 163 22.17 -11.32 -10.22
N PHE A 164 21.78 -10.51 -11.19
CA PHE A 164 22.27 -10.55 -12.58
C PHE A 164 22.66 -9.18 -13.10
N ASP A 165 23.45 -9.18 -14.18
CA ASP A 165 23.93 -8.00 -14.89
C ASP A 165 22.81 -7.20 -15.60
N ASN A 166 21.89 -7.87 -16.29
CA ASN A 166 20.88 -7.24 -17.17
C ASN A 166 19.42 -7.53 -16.73
N GLU A 167 18.45 -6.94 -17.45
CA GLU A 167 17.02 -7.20 -17.24
C GLU A 167 16.58 -8.58 -17.74
N LEU A 168 15.57 -9.15 -17.08
CA LEU A 168 14.89 -10.36 -17.57
C LEU A 168 14.05 -10.08 -18.82
N SER A 169 14.22 -10.92 -19.84
CA SER A 169 13.27 -11.00 -20.95
C SER A 169 11.99 -11.74 -20.56
N ASP A 170 10.86 -11.39 -21.18
CA ASP A 170 9.59 -12.10 -20.96
C ASP A 170 9.66 -13.57 -21.41
N SER A 171 10.57 -13.91 -22.35
CA SER A 171 10.83 -15.29 -22.75
C SER A 171 11.52 -16.09 -21.64
N LEU A 172 12.53 -15.52 -20.96
CA LEU A 172 13.15 -16.15 -19.79
C LEU A 172 12.16 -16.25 -18.63
N LEU A 173 11.34 -15.21 -18.38
CA LEU A 173 10.32 -15.26 -17.33
C LEU A 173 9.28 -16.36 -17.56
N LYS A 174 8.88 -16.62 -18.82
CA LYS A 174 8.03 -17.76 -19.17
C LYS A 174 8.74 -19.10 -18.98
N GLU A 175 9.99 -19.21 -19.41
CA GLU A 175 10.80 -20.43 -19.22
C GLU A 175 11.00 -20.77 -17.74
N LEU A 176 11.19 -19.78 -16.86
CA LEU A 176 11.35 -19.97 -15.41
C LEU A 176 10.07 -20.41 -14.69
N LYS A 177 8.90 -20.41 -15.35
CA LYS A 177 7.68 -21.02 -14.80
C LYS A 177 7.59 -22.53 -15.07
N ASN A 178 8.35 -23.06 -16.04
CA ASN A 178 8.27 -24.47 -16.44
C ASN A 178 8.92 -25.47 -15.45
N PRO A 179 9.98 -25.13 -14.70
CA PRO A 179 10.52 -26.00 -13.65
C PRO A 179 9.60 -26.15 -12.43
N ASP A 180 8.63 -25.25 -12.24
CA ASP A 180 7.66 -25.38 -11.17
C ASP A 180 6.64 -26.49 -11.49
N LYS A 181 6.95 -27.67 -10.98
CA LYS A 181 6.14 -28.89 -11.08
C LYS A 181 5.47 -29.23 -9.75
N THR A 182 5.40 -28.26 -8.84
CA THR A 182 4.83 -28.47 -7.50
C THR A 182 3.31 -28.32 -7.56
N ASP A 183 2.60 -29.43 -7.72
CA ASP A 183 1.14 -29.45 -7.55
C ASP A 183 0.78 -28.91 -6.15
N GLY A 184 -0.04 -27.85 -6.13
CA GLY A 184 -0.64 -27.27 -4.94
C GLY A 184 -0.20 -25.84 -4.65
N GLU A 185 -1.19 -25.02 -4.29
CA GLU A 185 -1.06 -23.61 -3.87
C GLU A 185 0.12 -23.39 -2.89
N GLY A 186 0.75 -22.22 -2.96
CA GLY A 186 1.86 -21.85 -2.11
C GLY A 186 1.40 -21.67 -0.66
N TYR A 187 1.56 -22.72 0.14
CA TYR A 187 1.73 -22.54 1.57
C TYR A 187 3.05 -21.77 1.77
N ALA A 188 3.10 -20.49 2.19
CA ALA A 188 2.00 -19.60 2.60
C ALA A 188 1.75 -18.40 1.65
N PRO A 189 0.50 -17.90 1.56
CA PRO A 189 0.05 -17.21 0.35
C PRO A 189 0.14 -15.68 0.43
N GLY A 190 1.37 -15.16 0.47
CA GLY A 190 1.64 -13.75 0.20
C GLY A 190 1.54 -13.43 -1.29
N ASP A 191 0.31 -13.33 -1.82
CA ASP A 191 -0.02 -13.11 -3.26
C ASP A 191 0.85 -13.93 -4.23
N ASP A 192 0.54 -15.24 -4.31
CA ASP A 192 1.23 -16.22 -5.15
C ASP A 192 1.20 -15.83 -6.65
N LYS A 193 2.22 -15.08 -7.05
CA LYS A 193 3.02 -15.50 -8.19
C LYS A 193 4.30 -16.13 -7.65
N ILE A 194 4.66 -17.28 -8.22
CA ILE A 194 5.89 -18.07 -7.95
C ILE A 194 7.19 -17.24 -8.06
N MET A 195 7.10 -16.02 -8.60
CA MET A 195 8.02 -14.91 -8.37
C MET A 195 7.33 -13.77 -7.60
N THR A 196 7.38 -13.76 -6.27
CA THR A 196 7.26 -12.51 -5.49
C THR A 196 8.66 -11.99 -5.19
N MET A 197 9.04 -10.89 -5.81
CA MET A 197 10.37 -10.35 -5.57
C MET A 197 10.46 -9.65 -4.23
N ALA A 198 11.61 -9.86 -3.60
CA ALA A 198 12.10 -8.98 -2.56
C ALA A 198 12.13 -7.54 -3.04
N ASP A 199 11.88 -6.65 -2.10
CA ASP A 199 12.63 -5.41 -2.01
C ASP A 199 14.13 -5.80 -2.03
N ASP A 200 14.94 -5.49 -3.05
CA ASP A 200 14.76 -4.50 -4.11
C ASP A 200 14.18 -4.97 -5.48
N TYR A 201 12.94 -4.52 -5.72
CA TYR A 201 12.64 -3.52 -6.76
C TYR A 201 12.66 -3.89 -8.28
N LEU A 202 12.57 -5.16 -8.76
CA LEU A 202 12.65 -5.42 -10.24
C LEU A 202 11.56 -6.22 -11.01
N VAL A 203 11.06 -7.40 -10.61
CA VAL A 203 9.78 -7.98 -11.14
C VAL A 203 8.62 -7.41 -10.35
N SER A 204 8.77 -7.09 -9.05
CA SER A 204 7.82 -6.18 -8.41
C SER A 204 7.75 -4.88 -9.24
N ARG A 205 8.87 -4.26 -9.63
CA ARG A 205 8.83 -3.09 -10.52
C ARG A 205 8.29 -3.38 -11.92
N ARG A 206 8.72 -4.44 -12.63
CA ARG A 206 8.20 -4.74 -13.97
C ARG A 206 6.70 -5.06 -13.92
N PHE A 207 6.27 -5.98 -13.05
CA PHE A 207 4.84 -6.29 -12.79
C PHE A 207 4.07 -5.04 -12.38
N LEU A 208 4.59 -4.22 -11.46
CA LEU A 208 3.97 -2.94 -11.12
C LEU A 208 3.87 -2.04 -12.34
N PHE A 209 4.91 -1.83 -13.14
CA PHE A 209 4.88 -0.86 -14.25
C PHE A 209 4.20 -1.37 -15.54
N THR A 210 4.16 -2.68 -15.81
CA THR A 210 3.57 -3.26 -17.05
C THR A 210 2.22 -3.95 -16.84
N GLU A 211 1.84 -4.31 -15.61
CA GLU A 211 0.58 -5.04 -15.35
C GLU A 211 -0.29 -4.28 -14.34
N VAL A 212 0.21 -3.93 -13.16
CA VAL A 212 -0.60 -3.31 -12.10
C VAL A 212 -0.88 -1.82 -12.36
N LEU A 213 0.15 -1.03 -12.69
CA LEU A 213 0.08 0.41 -12.92
C LEU A 213 -0.78 0.75 -14.14
N PRO A 214 -0.73 0.02 -15.28
CA PRO A 214 -1.68 0.24 -16.37
C PRO A 214 -3.13 -0.01 -15.93
N ILE A 215 -3.41 -1.06 -15.15
CA ILE A 215 -4.74 -1.36 -14.63
C ILE A 215 -5.20 -0.26 -13.66
N ILE A 216 -4.38 0.11 -12.67
CA ILE A 216 -4.68 1.18 -11.71
C ILE A 216 -4.87 2.52 -12.44
N THR A 217 -4.05 2.83 -13.44
CA THR A 217 -4.14 4.08 -14.23
C THR A 217 -5.43 4.11 -15.05
N MET A 218 -5.80 2.99 -15.70
CA MET A 218 -7.05 2.87 -16.46
C MET A 218 -8.27 3.06 -15.55
N ILE A 219 -8.31 2.37 -14.41
CA ILE A 219 -9.40 2.50 -13.42
C ILE A 219 -9.45 3.93 -12.88
N SER A 220 -8.31 4.52 -12.51
CA SER A 220 -8.22 5.89 -12.00
C SER A 220 -8.69 6.92 -13.02
N PHE A 221 -8.33 6.76 -14.29
CA PHE A 221 -8.78 7.64 -15.37
C PHE A 221 -10.30 7.59 -15.57
N VAL A 222 -10.88 6.39 -15.59
CA VAL A 222 -12.34 6.21 -15.68
C VAL A 222 -13.06 6.83 -14.48
N LEU A 223 -12.60 6.55 -13.25
CA LEU A 223 -13.19 7.11 -12.03
C LEU A 223 -13.07 8.65 -11.98
N PHE A 224 -11.93 9.21 -12.38
CA PHE A 224 -11.73 10.66 -12.44
C PHE A 224 -12.63 11.32 -13.48
N TYR A 225 -12.77 10.73 -14.67
CA TYR A 225 -13.68 11.20 -15.71
C TYR A 225 -15.15 11.18 -15.25
N ILE A 226 -15.58 10.10 -14.59
CA ILE A 226 -16.93 9.98 -14.02
C ILE A 226 -17.15 11.06 -12.95
N ALA A 227 -16.21 11.23 -12.02
CA ALA A 227 -16.29 12.24 -10.96
C ALA A 227 -16.37 13.66 -11.53
N ALA A 228 -15.52 14.02 -12.49
CA ALA A 228 -15.55 15.31 -13.16
C ALA A 228 -16.86 15.54 -13.91
N SER A 229 -17.39 14.51 -14.58
CA SER A 229 -18.66 14.58 -15.32
C SER A 229 -19.86 14.83 -14.40
N PHE A 230 -19.97 14.08 -13.30
CA PHE A 230 -21.01 14.31 -12.28
C PHE A 230 -20.86 15.67 -11.60
N MET A 231 -19.62 16.10 -11.31
CA MET A 231 -19.34 17.41 -10.73
C MET A 231 -19.82 18.53 -11.65
N CYS A 232 -19.47 18.52 -12.94
CA CYS A 232 -19.95 19.50 -13.91
C CYS A 232 -21.47 19.48 -14.06
N ALA A 233 -22.12 18.31 -14.06
CA ALA A 233 -23.57 18.21 -14.11
C ALA A 233 -24.25 18.86 -12.89
N VAL A 234 -23.83 18.52 -11.67
CA VAL A 234 -24.37 19.08 -10.43
C VAL A 234 -24.10 20.59 -10.33
N LEU A 235 -22.90 21.03 -10.69
CA LEU A 235 -22.55 22.46 -10.73
C LEU A 235 -23.37 23.24 -11.76
N THR A 236 -23.66 22.64 -12.92
CA THR A 236 -24.53 23.24 -13.94
C THR A 236 -25.94 23.40 -13.42
N VAL A 237 -26.52 22.36 -12.79
CA VAL A 237 -27.85 22.43 -12.16
C VAL A 237 -27.89 23.51 -11.07
N LEU A 238 -26.93 23.52 -10.16
CA LEU A 238 -26.83 24.53 -9.10
C LEU A 238 -26.71 25.95 -9.67
N SER A 239 -25.89 26.14 -10.70
CA SER A 239 -25.69 27.43 -11.36
C SER A 239 -26.95 27.93 -12.04
N ILE A 240 -27.66 27.05 -12.76
CA ILE A 240 -28.95 27.36 -13.41
C ILE A 240 -30.03 27.69 -12.38
N GLN A 241 -30.10 26.96 -11.26
CA GLN A 241 -31.01 27.26 -10.15
C GLN A 241 -30.74 28.67 -9.59
N GLN A 242 -29.48 29.02 -9.31
CA GLN A 242 -29.13 30.34 -8.79
C GLN A 242 -29.42 31.47 -9.79
N LEU A 243 -29.20 31.27 -11.10
CA LEU A 243 -29.62 32.23 -12.14
C LEU A 243 -31.14 32.38 -12.23
N SER A 244 -31.88 31.27 -12.14
CA SER A 244 -33.34 31.29 -12.20
C SER A 244 -33.95 32.04 -11.00
N ASP A 245 -33.38 31.83 -9.81
CA ASP A 245 -33.71 32.58 -8.60
C ASP A 245 -33.30 34.06 -8.71
N ALA A 246 -32.21 34.40 -9.42
CA ALA A 246 -31.82 35.79 -9.66
C ALA A 246 -32.94 36.61 -10.31
N VAL A 247 -33.60 36.04 -11.33
CA VAL A 247 -34.73 36.66 -12.03
C VAL A 247 -35.90 36.92 -11.07
N LYS A 248 -36.19 35.96 -10.19
CA LYS A 248 -37.25 36.06 -9.17
C LYS A 248 -36.94 37.09 -8.08
N TYR A 249 -35.68 37.18 -7.65
CA TYR A 249 -35.23 38.11 -6.61
C TYR A 249 -34.90 39.51 -7.13
N ARG A 250 -34.77 39.71 -8.46
CA ARG A 250 -34.52 41.00 -9.11
C ARG A 250 -35.39 42.13 -8.56
N PHE A 251 -36.69 41.92 -8.42
CA PHE A 251 -37.62 42.92 -7.86
C PHE A 251 -37.23 43.39 -6.44
N ARG A 252 -36.77 42.47 -5.59
CA ARG A 252 -36.32 42.80 -4.23
C ARG A 252 -35.01 43.60 -4.24
N TYR A 253 -34.09 43.27 -5.15
CA TYR A 253 -32.85 44.04 -5.34
C TYR A 253 -33.12 45.45 -5.90
N THR A 254 -34.11 45.61 -6.78
CA THR A 254 -34.56 46.93 -7.26
C THR A 254 -35.15 47.78 -6.12
N ILE A 255 -35.98 47.20 -5.25
CA ILE A 255 -36.47 47.90 -4.04
C ILE A 255 -35.32 48.31 -3.12
N LEU A 256 -34.36 47.42 -2.85
CA LEU A 256 -33.20 47.74 -2.01
C LEU A 256 -32.35 48.89 -2.58
N PHE A 257 -32.18 48.95 -3.90
CA PHE A 257 -31.52 50.08 -4.57
C PHE A 257 -32.33 51.38 -4.44
N GLN A 258 -33.65 51.33 -4.67
CA GLN A 258 -34.55 52.48 -4.50
C GLN A 258 -34.61 53.00 -3.05
N LEU A 259 -34.40 52.12 -2.06
CA LEU A 259 -34.26 52.47 -0.64
C LEU A 259 -32.87 53.03 -0.27
N GLY A 260 -31.95 53.18 -1.24
CA GLY A 260 -30.68 53.88 -1.07
C GLY A 260 -29.42 53.01 -0.95
N LEU A 261 -29.47 51.69 -1.19
CA LEU A 261 -28.24 50.90 -1.27
C LEU A 261 -27.38 51.32 -2.47
N SER A 262 -26.08 51.46 -2.26
CA SER A 262 -25.15 51.68 -3.37
C SER A 262 -25.06 50.43 -4.29
N PRO A 263 -24.79 50.59 -5.60
CA PRO A 263 -24.54 49.46 -6.49
C PRO A 263 -23.38 48.55 -6.02
N SER A 264 -22.43 49.10 -5.26
CA SER A 264 -21.29 48.34 -4.73
C SER A 264 -21.70 47.43 -3.58
N ASP A 265 -22.63 47.87 -2.72
CA ASP A 265 -23.10 47.08 -1.59
C ASP A 265 -24.12 46.03 -2.02
N LEU A 266 -24.92 46.32 -3.04
CA LEU A 266 -25.76 45.34 -3.72
C LEU A 266 -24.92 44.20 -4.31
N LYS A 267 -23.79 44.51 -4.98
CA LYS A 267 -22.84 43.52 -5.50
C LYS A 267 -22.19 42.66 -4.40
N LYS A 268 -21.85 43.25 -3.25
CA LYS A 268 -21.33 42.53 -2.08
C LYS A 268 -22.38 41.61 -1.46
N LEU A 269 -23.63 42.06 -1.35
CA LEU A 269 -24.75 41.28 -0.82
C LEU A 269 -25.00 40.03 -1.69
N ILE A 270 -25.10 40.23 -3.01
CA ILE A 270 -25.24 39.13 -3.99
C ILE A 270 -24.07 38.16 -3.90
N LEU A 271 -22.83 38.67 -3.84
CA LEU A 271 -21.64 37.83 -3.71
C LEU A 271 -21.67 36.97 -2.44
N LYS A 272 -22.04 37.54 -1.29
CA LYS A 272 -22.18 36.79 -0.02
C LYS A 272 -23.26 35.72 -0.10
N GLN A 273 -24.42 36.05 -0.67
CA GLN A 273 -25.53 35.11 -0.83
C GLN A 273 -25.14 33.95 -1.74
N LEU A 274 -24.58 34.22 -2.91
CA LEU A 274 -24.15 33.20 -3.85
C LEU A 274 -23.01 32.34 -3.27
N ALA A 275 -22.04 32.96 -2.58
CA ALA A 275 -20.97 32.26 -1.90
C ALA A 275 -21.51 31.30 -0.83
N PHE A 276 -22.53 31.71 -0.06
CA PHE A 276 -23.16 30.83 0.93
C PHE A 276 -23.82 29.60 0.29
N TYR A 277 -24.59 29.79 -0.80
CA TYR A 277 -25.24 28.69 -1.53
C TYR A 277 -24.26 27.71 -2.20
N PHE A 278 -23.10 28.19 -2.65
CA PHE A 278 -22.05 27.34 -3.22
C PHE A 278 -21.16 26.70 -2.13
N CYS A 279 -20.78 27.43 -1.07
CA CYS A 279 -19.90 26.91 -0.03
C CYS A 279 -20.55 25.78 0.79
N ILE A 280 -21.85 25.80 1.09
CA ILE A 280 -22.48 24.75 1.91
C ILE A 280 -22.36 23.36 1.25
N PRO A 281 -22.80 23.13 -0.01
CA PRO A 281 -22.61 21.85 -0.69
C PRO A 281 -21.14 21.46 -0.83
N ALA A 282 -20.25 22.43 -1.10
CA ALA A 282 -18.81 22.17 -1.23
C ALA A 282 -18.19 21.66 0.08
N LEU A 283 -18.48 22.31 1.21
CA LEU A 283 -17.98 21.93 2.53
C LEU A 283 -18.47 20.53 2.95
N LEU A 284 -19.74 20.21 2.69
CA LEU A 284 -20.29 18.87 2.95
C LEU A 284 -19.60 17.81 2.07
N GLY A 285 -19.39 18.10 0.79
CA GLY A 285 -18.68 17.19 -0.14
C GLY A 285 -17.23 16.95 0.27
N ILE A 286 -16.50 18.01 0.66
CA ILE A 286 -15.11 17.93 1.15
C ILE A 286 -15.04 17.11 2.43
N LEU A 287 -15.93 17.34 3.39
CA LEU A 287 -15.94 16.63 4.68
C LEU A 287 -16.22 15.13 4.49
N LEU A 288 -17.27 14.78 3.73
CA LEU A 288 -17.62 13.39 3.44
C LEU A 288 -16.53 12.69 2.63
N SER A 289 -15.99 13.34 1.60
CA SER A 289 -14.89 12.79 0.81
C SER A 289 -13.64 12.58 1.67
N GLY A 290 -13.30 13.52 2.56
CA GLY A 290 -12.14 13.39 3.45
C GLY A 290 -12.25 12.18 4.38
N MET A 291 -13.43 11.97 4.98
CA MET A 291 -13.70 10.77 5.80
C MET A 291 -13.54 9.47 5.01
N ILE A 292 -14.11 9.41 3.80
CA ILE A 292 -14.02 8.23 2.93
C ILE A 292 -12.57 7.99 2.48
N THR A 293 -11.83 9.03 2.08
CA THR A 293 -10.44 8.90 1.64
C THR A 293 -9.50 8.46 2.77
N VAL A 294 -9.71 8.92 4.01
CA VAL A 294 -8.95 8.41 5.17
C VAL A 294 -9.28 6.96 5.46
N PHE A 295 -10.55 6.55 5.43
CA PHE A 295 -10.96 5.16 5.63
C PHE A 295 -10.36 4.22 4.57
N VAL A 296 -10.54 4.54 3.28
CA VAL A 296 -10.02 3.76 2.16
C VAL A 296 -8.48 3.78 2.13
N GLY A 297 -7.85 4.91 2.45
CA GLY A 297 -6.39 5.02 2.55
C GLY A 297 -5.80 4.14 3.66
N ASN A 298 -6.42 4.11 4.84
CA ASN A 298 -6.01 3.22 5.93
C ASN A 298 -6.22 1.74 5.58
N PHE A 299 -7.33 1.41 4.91
CA PHE A 299 -7.59 0.06 4.40
C PHE A 299 -6.53 -0.37 3.37
N PHE A 300 -6.18 0.51 2.42
CA PHE A 300 -5.15 0.27 1.42
C PHE A 300 -3.77 0.09 2.06
N TRP A 301 -3.38 0.96 2.99
CA TRP A 301 -2.12 0.86 3.74
C TRP A 301 -2.02 -0.47 4.50
N PHE A 302 -3.09 -0.90 5.17
CA PHE A 302 -3.11 -2.15 5.92
C PHE A 302 -2.88 -3.37 5.03
N HIS A 303 -3.51 -3.42 3.85
CA HIS A 303 -3.42 -4.58 2.95
C HIS A 303 -2.16 -4.58 2.07
N THR A 304 -1.57 -3.42 1.77
CA THR A 304 -0.43 -3.31 0.83
C THR A 304 0.90 -2.98 1.50
N GLY A 305 0.89 -2.47 2.74
CA GLY A 305 2.07 -1.92 3.41
C GLY A 305 2.60 -0.61 2.81
N LEU A 306 2.08 -0.17 1.65
CA LEU A 306 2.55 1.02 0.95
C LEU A 306 2.18 2.28 1.75
N LEU A 307 3.21 3.03 2.16
CA LEU A 307 3.08 4.31 2.88
C LEU A 307 2.57 5.44 1.96
N ALA A 308 1.32 5.34 1.52
CA ALA A 308 0.59 6.44 0.92
C ALA A 308 -0.15 7.21 2.03
N SER A 309 0.30 8.44 2.34
CA SER A 309 -0.47 9.33 3.21
C SER A 309 -1.77 9.73 2.50
N GLY A 310 -2.87 9.02 2.79
CA GLY A 310 -4.18 9.27 2.17
C GLY A 310 -4.65 10.72 2.35
N PHE A 311 -4.27 11.36 3.46
CA PHE A 311 -4.52 12.77 3.71
C PHE A 311 -3.78 13.69 2.72
N ILE A 312 -2.50 13.44 2.43
CA ILE A 312 -1.75 14.25 1.45
C ILE A 312 -2.34 14.09 0.04
N HIS A 313 -2.72 12.87 -0.34
CA HIS A 313 -3.37 12.60 -1.63
C HIS A 313 -4.74 13.30 -1.72
N PHE A 314 -5.52 13.32 -0.64
CA PHE A 314 -6.76 14.10 -0.55
C PHE A 314 -6.54 15.60 -0.75
N ILE A 315 -5.51 16.20 -0.14
CA ILE A 315 -5.18 17.61 -0.37
C ILE A 315 -4.86 17.89 -1.85
N PHE A 316 -4.17 16.98 -2.54
CA PHE A 316 -3.92 17.13 -3.98
C PHE A 316 -5.18 17.02 -4.84
N THR A 317 -6.16 16.17 -4.50
CA THR A 317 -7.43 16.08 -5.27
C THR A 317 -8.34 17.30 -5.10
N LEU A 318 -8.16 18.09 -4.02
CA LEU A 318 -8.87 19.37 -3.87
C LEU A 318 -8.47 20.43 -4.92
N ILE A 319 -7.27 20.34 -5.51
CA ILE A 319 -6.80 21.31 -6.51
C ILE A 319 -7.70 21.33 -7.77
N PRO A 320 -7.86 20.22 -8.52
CA PRO A 320 -8.76 20.21 -9.68
C PRO A 320 -10.23 20.46 -9.30
N PHE A 321 -10.64 20.04 -8.10
CA PHE A 321 -11.97 20.37 -7.56
C PHE A 321 -12.16 21.89 -7.48
N PHE A 322 -11.29 22.63 -6.78
CA PHE A 322 -11.43 24.08 -6.64
C PHE A 322 -11.30 24.83 -7.97
N VAL A 323 -10.51 24.33 -8.93
CA VAL A 323 -10.44 24.91 -10.29
C VAL A 323 -11.79 24.82 -11.00
N ILE A 324 -12.39 23.62 -11.07
CA ILE A 324 -13.69 23.44 -11.74
C ILE A 324 -14.78 24.19 -10.96
N TYR A 325 -14.85 24.00 -9.64
CA TYR A 325 -15.86 24.59 -8.76
C TYR A 325 -15.82 26.13 -8.79
N GLY A 326 -14.61 26.71 -8.69
CA GLY A 326 -14.39 28.14 -8.73
C GLY A 326 -14.70 28.75 -10.10
N SER A 327 -14.49 28.03 -11.21
CA SER A 327 -14.86 28.49 -12.55
C SER A 327 -16.38 28.65 -12.69
N TYR A 328 -17.16 27.66 -12.25
CA TYR A 328 -18.62 27.71 -12.23
C TYR A 328 -19.13 28.84 -11.34
N PHE A 329 -18.59 29.00 -10.13
CA PHE A 329 -18.94 30.11 -9.24
C PHE A 329 -18.68 31.48 -9.90
N CYS A 330 -17.51 31.67 -10.54
CA CYS A 330 -17.17 32.92 -11.23
C CYS A 330 -18.09 33.23 -12.41
N ILE A 331 -18.45 32.22 -13.21
CA ILE A 331 -19.37 32.36 -14.34
C ILE A 331 -20.77 32.74 -13.83
N THR A 332 -21.30 31.99 -12.87
CA THR A 332 -22.61 32.21 -12.25
C THR A 332 -22.69 33.60 -11.63
N TYR A 333 -21.67 34.03 -10.88
CA TYR A 333 -21.62 35.38 -10.31
C TYR A 333 -21.68 36.47 -11.39
N ARG A 334 -20.87 36.36 -12.46
CA ARG A 334 -20.86 37.34 -13.55
C ARG A 334 -22.20 37.43 -14.27
N LEU A 335 -22.85 36.29 -14.53
CA LEU A 335 -24.17 36.24 -15.18
C LEU A 335 -25.26 36.81 -14.27
N PHE A 336 -25.30 36.40 -12.99
CA PHE A 336 -26.25 36.91 -11.99
C PHE A 336 -26.16 38.44 -11.84
N ILE A 337 -24.94 38.99 -11.79
CA ILE A 337 -24.74 40.44 -11.78
C ILE A 337 -25.19 41.10 -13.09
N LYS A 338 -24.90 40.50 -14.26
CA LYS A 338 -25.33 41.02 -15.56
C LYS A 338 -26.85 41.11 -15.67
N ASP A 339 -27.57 40.06 -15.31
CA ASP A 339 -29.05 40.00 -15.43
C ASP A 339 -29.75 41.01 -14.51
N ILE A 340 -29.13 41.33 -13.37
CA ILE A 340 -29.59 42.38 -12.45
C ILE A 340 -29.19 43.78 -12.95
N GLN A 341 -27.96 43.98 -13.43
CA GLN A 341 -27.45 45.28 -13.87
C GLN A 341 -27.98 45.76 -15.24
N LEU A 342 -28.47 44.87 -16.10
CA LEU A 342 -28.99 45.23 -17.43
C LEU A 342 -30.22 46.16 -17.44
N ASN A 343 -30.74 46.55 -16.27
CA ASN A 343 -31.94 47.37 -16.11
C ASN A 343 -31.89 48.30 -14.88
N PHE A 344 -30.70 48.86 -14.58
CA PHE A 344 -30.51 49.97 -13.63
C PHE A 344 -29.93 51.19 -14.37
#